data_AF-A0A7C1YPY1-F1
#
_entry.id   AF-A0A7C1YPY1-F1
#
_cell.length_a   1.000
_cell.length_b   1.000
_cell.length_c   1.000
_cell.angle_alpha   90.00
_cell.angle_beta   90.00
_cell.angle_gamma   90.00
#
_symmetry.space_group_name_H-M   'P 1'
#
loop_
_entity.id
_entity.type
_entity.pdbx_description
1 polymer ?
#
loop_
_entity_poly.entity_id
_entity_poly.type
_entity_poly.pdbx_seq_one_letter_code
_entity_poly.pdbx_strand_id
1 'polypeptide(L)' 'MPSIKISSKIDETVWNDFKLLASESHQNISGLLTEAVSDYLCKRRMRPIVSDHLQDSIHENEELGRLLAK' A
#
# COMPACT_ATOMS: atom_id res chain seq x y z
N MET A 1 -15.30 2.87 14.35
CA MET A 1 -13.99 3.55 14.49
C MET A 1 -14.21 5.05 14.47
N PRO A 2 -13.46 5.85 15.26
CA PRO A 2 -13.56 7.30 15.21
C PRO A 2 -13.13 7.81 13.83
N SER A 3 -13.94 8.68 13.22
CA SER A 3 -13.61 9.33 11.96
C SER A 3 -13.01 10.72 12.20
N ILE A 4 -11.96 11.05 11.45
CA ILE A 4 -11.30 12.36 11.50
C ILE A 4 -11.68 13.11 10.22
N LYS A 5 -12.21 14.33 10.36
CA LYS A 5 -12.45 15.21 9.21
C LYS A 5 -11.13 15.80 8.76
N ILE A 6 -10.85 15.67 7.47
CA ILE A 6 -9.67 16.27 6.83
C ILE A 6 -10.14 17.24 5.74
N SER A 7 -9.41 18.33 5.55
CA SER A 7 -9.54 19.20 4.38
C SER A 7 -8.21 19.17 3.63
N SER A 8 -8.29 18.96 2.31
CA SER A 8 -7.11 18.97 1.44
C SER A 8 -7.53 19.36 0.02
N LYS A 9 -6.55 19.75 -0.80
CA LYS A 9 -6.74 19.99 -2.23
C LYS A 9 -6.42 18.72 -3.00
N ILE A 10 -7.24 18.41 -3.99
CA ILE A 10 -7.04 17.33 -4.95
C ILE A 10 -7.23 17.90 -6.35
N ASP A 11 -6.53 17.32 -7.32
CA ASP A 11 -6.73 17.67 -8.72
C ASP A 11 -8.18 17.36 -9.15
N GLU A 12 -8.77 18.23 -9.97
CA GLU A 12 -10.17 18.11 -10.39
C GLU A 12 -10.42 16.85 -11.22
N THR A 13 -9.48 16.47 -12.08
CA THR A 13 -9.62 15.27 -12.93
C THR A 13 -9.63 14.02 -12.07
N VAL A 14 -8.69 13.91 -11.13
CA VAL A 14 -8.59 12.81 -10.16
C VAL A 14 -9.84 12.75 -9.29
N TRP A 15 -10.38 13.89 -8.87
CA TRP A 15 -11.61 13.93 -8.08
C TRP A 15 -12.83 13.44 -8.86
N ASN A 16 -12.93 13.75 -10.16
CA ASN A 16 -14.01 13.28 -11.01
C ASN A 16 -13.93 11.77 -11.22
N ASP A 17 -12.75 11.23 -11.50
CA ASP A 17 -12.53 9.78 -11.63
C ASP A 17 -12.85 9.06 -10.31
N PHE A 18 -12.45 9.64 -9.18
CA PHE A 18 -12.74 9.07 -7.87
C PHE A 18 -14.24 9.01 -7.55
N LYS A 19 -15.00 10.04 -7.91
CA LYS A 19 -16.46 10.04 -7.78
C LYS A 19 -17.12 9.00 -8.68
N LEU A 20 -16.63 8.86 -9.91
CA LEU A 20 -17.13 7.87 -10.86
C LEU A 20 -16.91 6.46 -10.29
N LEU A 21 -15.70 6.17 -9.82
CA LEU A 21 -15.37 4.89 -9.19
C LEU A 21 -16.27 4.60 -7.97
N ALA A 22 -16.50 5.59 -7.11
CA ALA A 22 -17.42 5.44 -5.97
C ALA A 22 -18.86 5.12 -6.41
N SER A 23 -19.32 5.72 -7.51
CA SER A 23 -20.65 5.44 -8.06
C SER A 23 -20.75 4.04 -8.66
N GLU A 24 -19.71 3.59 -9.37
CA GLU A 24 -19.64 2.26 -9.97
C GLU A 24 -19.58 1.18 -8.88
N SER A 25 -18.76 1.38 -7.83
CA SER A 25 -18.62 0.45 -6.72
C SER A 25 -19.75 0.51 -5.69
N HIS A 26 -20.71 1.44 -5.86
CA HIS A 26 -21.81 1.68 -4.92
C HIS A 26 -21.33 1.96 -3.48
N GLN A 27 -20.15 2.57 -3.36
CA GLN A 27 -19.54 2.94 -2.09
C GLN A 27 -19.68 4.44 -1.85
N ASN A 28 -19.76 4.83 -0.57
CA ASN A 28 -19.68 6.24 -0.23
C ASN A 28 -18.21 6.75 -0.35
N ILE A 29 -18.07 8.01 -0.71
CA ILE A 29 -16.77 8.68 -0.95
C ILE A 29 -15.82 8.53 0.25
N SER A 30 -16.32 8.72 1.48
CA SER A 30 -15.49 8.66 2.69
C SER A 30 -14.93 7.25 2.94
N GLY A 31 -15.73 6.21 2.67
CA GLY A 31 -15.34 4.82 2.77
C GLY A 31 -14.28 4.47 1.74
N LEU A 32 -14.54 4.78 0.46
CA LEU A 32 -13.57 4.58 -0.62
C LEU A 32 -12.28 5.36 -0.37
N LEU A 33 -12.34 6.56 0.21
CA LEU A 33 -11.16 7.36 0.52
C LEU A 33 -10.32 6.71 1.62
N THR A 34 -10.98 6.16 2.63
CA THR A 34 -10.31 5.42 3.72
C THR A 34 -9.60 4.19 3.17
N GLU A 35 -10.25 3.46 2.27
CA GLU A 35 -9.68 2.29 1.58
C GLU A 35 -8.47 2.71 0.73
N ALA A 36 -8.62 3.70 -0.14
CA ALA A 36 -7.55 4.18 -1.01
C ALA A 36 -6.31 4.65 -0.23
N VAL A 37 -6.50 5.36 0.89
CA VAL A 37 -5.40 5.79 1.75
C VAL A 37 -4.73 4.60 2.45
N SER A 38 -5.52 3.65 2.95
CA SER A 38 -5.00 2.43 3.58
C SER A 38 -4.15 1.63 2.60
N ASP A 39 -4.66 1.41 1.39
CA ASP A 39 -3.96 0.72 0.31
C ASP A 39 -2.67 1.42 -0.09
N TYR A 40 -2.71 2.75 -0.20
CA TYR A 40 -1.54 3.54 -0.52
C TYR A 40 -0.45 3.40 0.55
N LEU A 41 -0.83 3.48 1.83
CA LEU A 41 0.10 3.30 2.95
C LEU A 41 0.69 1.88 2.96
N CYS A 42 -0.14 0.87 2.72
CA CYS A 42 0.29 -0.52 2.63
C CYS A 42 1.31 -0.70 1.49
N LYS A 43 0.96 -0.29 0.26
CA LYS A 43 1.85 -0.37 -0.91
C LYS A 43 3.16 0.40 -0.71
N ARG A 44 3.10 1.57 -0.07
CA ARG A 44 4.29 2.39 0.17
C ARG A 44 5.21 1.80 1.25
N ARG A 45 4.65 1.08 2.22
CA ARG A 45 5.40 0.37 3.28
C ARG A 45 5.84 -1.04 2.87
N MET A 46 5.19 -1.67 1.90
CA MET A 46 5.61 -2.96 1.34
C MET A 46 7.02 -2.90 0.74
N ARG A 47 7.44 -1.77 0.13
CA ARG A 47 8.80 -1.63 -0.44
C ARG A 47 9.92 -1.91 0.58
N PRO A 48 9.93 -1.29 1.77
CA PRO A 48 10.88 -1.64 2.82
C PRO A 48 10.78 -3.10 3.27
N ILE A 49 9.56 -3.59 3.55
CA ILE A 49 9.36 -4.94 4.11
C ILE A 49 9.83 -6.04 3.13
N VAL A 50 9.52 -5.87 1.84
CA VAL A 50 10.00 -6.80 0.80
C VAL A 50 11.51 -6.71 0.64
N SER A 51 12.11 -5.51 0.77
CA SER A 51 13.56 -5.35 0.75
C SER A 51 14.22 -6.10 1.91
N ASP A 52 13.68 -5.98 3.13
CA ASP A 52 14.19 -6.66 4.32
C ASP A 52 14.12 -8.18 4.14
N HIS A 53 12.97 -8.72 3.70
CA HIS A 53 12.83 -10.15 3.44
C HIS A 53 13.75 -10.68 2.34
N LEU A 54 14.01 -9.88 1.30
CA LEU A 54 14.97 -10.25 0.26
C LEU A 54 16.41 -10.27 0.80
N GLN A 55 16.79 -9.31 1.66
CA GLN A 55 18.11 -9.32 2.30
C GLN A 55 18.27 -10.53 3.23
N ASP A 56 17.25 -10.86 4.02
CA ASP A 56 17.25 -12.04 4.89
C ASP A 56 17.41 -13.32 4.05
N SER A 57 16.64 -13.45 2.97
CA SER A 57 16.72 -14.61 2.07
C SER A 57 18.09 -14.74 1.39
N ILE A 58 18.72 -13.64 1.01
CA ILE A 58 20.09 -13.64 0.46
C ILE A 58 21.08 -14.14 1.52
N HIS A 59 21.00 -13.63 2.74
CA HIS A 59 21.90 -14.03 3.82
C HIS A 59 21.76 -15.51 4.20
N GLU A 60 20.53 -16.00 4.32
CA GLU A 60 20.26 -17.42 4.58
C GLU A 60 20.83 -18.31 3.48
N ASN A 61 20.71 -17.88 2.21
CA ASN A 61 21.21 -18.64 1.08
C ASN A 61 22.75 -18.61 0.98
N GLU A 62 23.40 -17.51 1.34
CA GLU A 62 24.86 -17.41 1.47
C GLU A 62 25.39 -18.36 2.54
N GLU A 63 24.73 -18.41 3.70
CA GLU A 63 25.09 -19.33 4.79
C GLU A 63 24.87 -20.80 4.39
N LEU A 64 23.75 -21.12 3.72
CA LEU A 64 23.51 -22.45 3.16
C LEU A 64 24.55 -22.83 2.11
N GLY A 65 24.90 -21.92 1.20
CA GLY A 65 25.96 -22.13 0.21
C GLY A 65 27.31 -22.42 0.84
N ARG A 66 27.67 -21.71 1.92
CA ARG A 66 28.89 -21.97 2.70
C ARG A 66 28.91 -23.35 3.35
N LEU A 67 27.77 -23.80 3.89
CA LEU A 67 27.64 -25.11 4.53
C LEU A 67 27.68 -26.26 3.53
N LEU A 68 27.08 -26.08 2.35
CA LEU A 68 27.00 -27.10 1.30
C LEU A 68 28.26 -27.22 0.43
N ALA A 69 29.12 -26.19 0.41
CA ALA A 69 30.40 -26.21 -0.29
C ALA A 69 31.51 -26.99 0.44
N LYS A 70 31.16 -27.74 1.50
CA LYS A 70 32.05 -28.52 2.34
C LYS A 70 31.71 -30.01 2.28
#